data_AF-G7IWQ7-F1
#
_entry.id   AF-G7IWQ7-F1
#
_cell.length_a   1.000
_cell.length_b   1.000
_cell.length_c   1.000
_cell.angle_alpha   90.00
_cell.angle_beta   90.00
_cell.angle_gamma   90.00
#
_symmetry.space_group_name_H-M   'P 1'
#
loop_
_entity.id
_entity.type
_entity.pdbx_description
1 polymer ?
#
loop_
_entity_poly.entity_id
_entity_poly.type
_entity_poly.pdbx_seq_one_letter_code
_entity_poly.pdbx_strand_id
1 'polypeptide(L)'
;MASVSSSDKVVSSQSLMVETTAIGTLTYVLPLPTLPFDLIVEIMCRLPVKLLVQLRCLGKSFNYLISDPKFAKKHLRLSIKRHHLIVCPADLSSRVILYDSPISSFFSKSGVTQTQLSYPKFQFENPTNISSCDGILCLTIDDGSAILWNPSIRKLTKLPPFFVKGEKSFWYSAYSFGYDRFTDEYKVFVVSLLNYERKIEVSVHTLGTDYWRRIQDFPFKNAIRYSGIFVSDTVNWLTTDLSKSNCDEIVSLDLVNESYQILSSPDLNRESWRLSMGVLRDCLCLSASSTCDMFFDVWVMKEYGNIDSWTKLYSVSYVGTQIPQAYALVLYISEDDQMVVDFIGQRQGSNKRMVTMYDSKNGTLNILDIQNINHFSFFTLVVYNESLISP
;
A
#
# COMPACT_ATOMS: atom_id res chain seq x y z
N MET A 1 -89.51 -5.65 -60.94
CA MET A 1 -89.96 -6.88 -60.24
C MET A 1 -88.95 -7.96 -60.52
N ALA A 2 -88.12 -8.33 -59.54
CA ALA A 2 -87.00 -9.24 -59.70
C ALA A 2 -87.17 -10.48 -58.78
N SER A 3 -87.31 -11.63 -59.44
CA SER A 3 -86.76 -12.98 -59.23
C SER A 3 -86.12 -13.46 -57.89
N VAL A 4 -86.57 -14.66 -57.42
CA VAL A 4 -85.80 -15.94 -57.21
C VAL A 4 -84.70 -15.95 -56.10
N SER A 5 -84.43 -16.95 -55.23
CA SER A 5 -84.93 -18.31 -54.89
C SER A 5 -84.26 -18.85 -53.60
N SER A 6 -84.87 -19.91 -53.02
CA SER A 6 -84.28 -21.13 -52.37
C SER A 6 -83.34 -21.00 -51.15
N SER A 7 -83.24 -21.91 -50.18
CA SER A 7 -83.81 -23.25 -49.94
C SER A 7 -83.47 -23.71 -48.50
N ASP A 8 -84.37 -24.54 -47.96
CA ASP A 8 -84.21 -25.67 -47.01
C ASP A 8 -83.28 -25.60 -45.78
N LYS A 9 -83.88 -25.84 -44.60
CA LYS A 9 -83.19 -26.36 -43.40
C LYS A 9 -83.99 -27.49 -42.77
N VAL A 10 -83.31 -28.63 -42.61
CA VAL A 10 -83.78 -29.87 -41.96
C VAL A 10 -83.43 -29.87 -40.48
N VAL A 11 -84.48 -30.10 -39.68
CA VAL A 11 -84.66 -30.77 -38.38
C VAL A 11 -83.45 -31.02 -37.46
N SER A 12 -83.62 -30.56 -36.22
CA SER A 12 -82.74 -30.74 -35.06
C SER A 12 -82.84 -32.11 -34.39
N SER A 13 -81.70 -32.65 -33.95
CA SER A 13 -81.63 -33.61 -32.84
C SER A 13 -80.49 -33.21 -31.90
N GLN A 14 -80.82 -33.14 -30.61
CA GLN A 14 -79.90 -32.87 -29.51
C GLN A 14 -79.02 -34.10 -29.22
N SER A 15 -77.73 -33.89 -28.96
CA SER A 15 -76.96 -34.82 -28.12
C SER A 15 -75.94 -34.08 -27.24
N LEU A 16 -76.11 -34.36 -25.94
CA LEU A 16 -75.25 -34.26 -24.76
C LEU A 16 -73.98 -33.39 -24.76
N MET A 17 -73.96 -32.52 -23.74
CA MET A 17 -72.79 -31.81 -23.22
C MET A 17 -71.64 -32.76 -22.86
N VAL A 18 -70.44 -32.41 -23.32
CA VAL A 18 -69.18 -32.83 -22.71
C VAL A 18 -68.51 -31.54 -22.22
N GLU A 19 -68.52 -31.33 -20.91
CA GLU A 19 -67.73 -30.29 -20.27
C GLU A 19 -66.24 -30.66 -20.38
N THR A 20 -65.53 -29.99 -21.27
CA THR A 20 -64.08 -30.06 -21.32
C THR A 20 -63.51 -29.02 -20.36
N THR A 21 -63.16 -29.44 -19.14
CA THR A 21 -62.34 -28.65 -18.22
C THR A 21 -60.99 -28.32 -18.85
N ALA A 22 -60.82 -27.07 -19.28
CA ALA A 22 -59.51 -26.53 -19.63
C ALA A 22 -58.75 -26.22 -18.34
N ILE A 23 -57.79 -27.08 -18.00
CA ILE A 23 -56.81 -26.83 -16.94
C ILE A 23 -55.89 -25.70 -17.44
N GLY A 24 -56.22 -24.47 -17.06
CA GLY A 24 -55.32 -23.33 -17.21
C GLY A 24 -54.19 -23.47 -16.20
N THR A 25 -53.02 -23.94 -16.65
CA THR A 25 -51.80 -23.93 -15.84
C THR A 25 -51.36 -22.49 -15.62
N LEU A 26 -51.80 -21.87 -14.51
CA LEU A 26 -51.20 -20.64 -14.02
C LEU A 26 -49.79 -20.96 -13.51
N THR A 27 -48.79 -20.83 -14.37
CA THR A 27 -47.39 -20.77 -13.93
C THR A 27 -47.15 -19.47 -13.18
N TYR A 28 -47.50 -19.45 -11.89
CA TYR A 28 -46.96 -18.47 -10.96
C TYR A 28 -45.44 -18.68 -10.90
N VAL A 29 -44.69 -17.95 -11.71
CA VAL A 29 -43.25 -17.80 -11.51
C VAL A 29 -43.10 -17.04 -10.20
N LEU A 30 -42.79 -17.75 -9.12
CA LEU A 30 -42.42 -17.09 -7.87
C LEU A 30 -41.28 -16.12 -8.18
N PRO A 31 -41.37 -14.84 -7.77
CA PRO A 31 -40.27 -13.92 -7.96
C PRO A 31 -39.04 -14.54 -7.32
N LEU A 32 -37.94 -14.62 -8.08
CA LEU A 32 -36.67 -15.08 -7.55
C LEU A 32 -36.38 -14.32 -6.25
N PRO A 33 -35.89 -14.99 -5.20
CA PRO A 33 -35.50 -14.31 -3.97
C PRO A 33 -34.56 -13.16 -4.32
N THR A 34 -34.98 -11.93 -4.04
CA THR A 34 -34.17 -10.74 -4.27
C THR A 34 -33.40 -10.44 -3.00
N LEU A 35 -32.08 -10.41 -3.11
CA LEU A 35 -31.23 -10.05 -2.00
C LEU A 35 -31.33 -8.52 -1.78
N PRO A 36 -31.64 -8.04 -0.56
CA PRO A 36 -31.63 -6.62 -0.22
C PRO A 36 -30.31 -5.94 -0.62
N PHE A 37 -30.40 -4.69 -1.09
CA PHE A 37 -29.22 -3.95 -1.58
C PHE A 37 -28.13 -3.81 -0.50
N ASP A 38 -28.51 -3.59 0.74
CA ASP A 38 -27.55 -3.45 1.85
C ASP A 38 -26.74 -4.74 2.07
N LEU A 39 -27.37 -5.91 1.90
CA LEU A 39 -26.67 -7.20 1.98
C LEU A 39 -25.74 -7.43 0.79
N ILE A 40 -26.12 -6.96 -0.41
CA ILE A 40 -25.24 -6.98 -1.58
C ILE A 40 -23.99 -6.15 -1.28
N VAL A 41 -24.15 -4.94 -0.73
CA VAL A 41 -23.03 -4.06 -0.35
C VAL A 41 -22.12 -4.75 0.67
N GLU A 42 -22.68 -5.34 1.73
CA GLU A 42 -21.91 -6.06 2.76
C GLU A 42 -21.13 -7.26 2.20
N ILE A 43 -21.75 -8.05 1.32
CA ILE A 43 -21.08 -9.17 0.67
C ILE A 43 -19.95 -8.66 -0.21
N MET A 44 -20.21 -7.64 -1.04
CA MET A 44 -19.22 -7.06 -1.93
C MET A 44 -18.05 -6.42 -1.17
N CYS A 45 -18.27 -5.80 -0.01
CA CYS A 45 -17.20 -5.26 0.84
C CYS A 45 -16.18 -6.31 1.31
N ARG A 46 -16.53 -7.60 1.30
CA ARG A 46 -15.64 -8.71 1.70
C ARG A 46 -14.96 -9.40 0.51
N LEU A 47 -15.32 -9.02 -0.71
CA LEU A 47 -14.74 -9.61 -1.91
C LEU A 47 -13.35 -9.01 -2.20
N PRO A 48 -12.46 -9.77 -2.84
CA PRO A 48 -11.17 -9.25 -3.30
C PRO A 48 -11.30 -8.11 -4.30
N VAL A 49 -10.36 -7.16 -4.27
CA VAL A 49 -10.34 -6.01 -5.18
C VAL A 49 -10.36 -6.45 -6.64
N LYS A 50 -9.54 -7.44 -7.00
CA LYS A 50 -9.51 -7.99 -8.37
C LYS A 50 -10.88 -8.45 -8.86
N LEU A 51 -11.66 -9.13 -8.01
CA LEU A 51 -12.99 -9.60 -8.36
C LEU A 51 -13.97 -8.42 -8.47
N LEU A 52 -13.92 -7.46 -7.55
CA LEU A 52 -14.74 -6.25 -7.62
C LEU A 52 -14.47 -5.46 -8.91
N VAL A 53 -13.21 -5.29 -9.30
CA VAL A 53 -12.85 -4.62 -10.56
C VAL A 53 -13.44 -5.35 -11.77
N GLN A 54 -13.45 -6.69 -11.77
CA GLN A 54 -14.09 -7.49 -12.82
C GLN A 54 -15.63 -7.34 -12.83
N LEU A 55 -16.27 -7.27 -11.65
CA LEU A 55 -17.72 -7.09 -11.53
C LEU A 55 -18.21 -5.77 -12.13
N ARG A 56 -17.35 -4.74 -12.22
CA ARG A 56 -17.68 -3.47 -12.92
C ARG A 56 -18.12 -3.71 -14.37
N CYS A 57 -17.62 -4.77 -15.01
CA CYS A 57 -17.96 -5.11 -16.38
C CYS A 57 -19.34 -5.78 -16.53
N LEU A 58 -19.96 -6.24 -15.44
CA LEU A 58 -21.22 -6.98 -15.49
C LEU A 58 -22.46 -6.07 -15.54
N GLY A 59 -22.35 -4.80 -15.15
CA GLY A 59 -23.48 -3.89 -15.20
C GLY A 59 -23.24 -2.52 -14.59
N LYS A 60 -24.11 -1.57 -14.95
CA LYS A 60 -24.04 -0.17 -14.48
C LYS A 60 -24.15 -0.05 -12.96
N SER A 61 -25.02 -0.85 -12.33
CA SER A 61 -25.22 -0.81 -10.88
C SER A 61 -23.96 -1.22 -10.11
N PHE A 62 -23.29 -2.30 -10.53
CA PHE A 62 -22.01 -2.72 -9.93
C PHE A 62 -20.92 -1.69 -10.18
N ASN A 63 -20.79 -1.18 -11.41
CA ASN A 63 -19.79 -0.15 -11.70
C ASN A 63 -20.02 1.12 -10.88
N TYR A 64 -21.27 1.56 -10.71
CA TYR A 64 -21.63 2.72 -9.90
C TYR A 64 -21.25 2.50 -8.43
N LEU A 65 -21.67 1.38 -7.84
CA LEU A 65 -21.36 1.05 -6.44
C LEU A 65 -19.85 0.94 -6.20
N ILE A 66 -19.12 0.22 -7.05
CA ILE A 66 -17.67 0.01 -6.88
C ILE A 66 -16.87 1.29 -7.12
N SER A 67 -17.39 2.22 -7.92
CA SER A 67 -16.75 3.52 -8.17
C SER A 67 -17.09 4.58 -7.11
N ASP A 68 -18.05 4.32 -6.21
CA ASP A 68 -18.40 5.23 -5.12
C ASP A 68 -17.26 5.28 -4.07
N PRO A 69 -16.70 6.47 -3.79
CA PRO A 69 -15.68 6.63 -2.75
C PRO A 69 -16.11 6.11 -1.37
N LYS A 70 -17.40 6.19 -1.03
CA LYS A 70 -17.91 5.67 0.25
C LYS A 70 -17.82 4.15 0.31
N PHE A 71 -18.16 3.47 -0.79
CA PHE A 71 -17.97 2.03 -0.91
C PHE A 71 -16.49 1.65 -0.84
N ALA A 72 -15.63 2.38 -1.55
CA ALA A 72 -14.18 2.14 -1.53
C ALA A 72 -13.58 2.24 -0.12
N LYS A 73 -13.96 3.26 0.66
CA LYS A 73 -13.55 3.42 2.07
C LYS A 73 -14.12 2.33 2.98
N LYS A 74 -15.39 1.95 2.77
CA LYS A 74 -16.00 0.85 3.52
C LYS A 74 -15.30 -0.48 3.23
N HIS A 75 -15.01 -0.77 1.97
CA HIS A 75 -14.24 -1.94 1.54
C HIS A 75 -12.82 -1.93 2.13
N LEU A 76 -12.11 -0.80 2.09
CA LEU A 76 -10.78 -0.67 2.69
C LEU A 76 -10.76 -1.05 4.18
N ARG A 77 -11.81 -0.68 4.94
CA ARG A 77 -11.92 -0.99 6.38
C ARG A 77 -12.31 -2.43 6.68
N LEU A 78 -13.16 -3.04 5.84
CA LEU A 78 -13.78 -4.34 6.12
C LEU A 78 -13.12 -5.52 5.38
N SER A 79 -12.41 -5.24 4.30
CA SER A 79 -11.81 -6.28 3.48
C SER A 79 -10.60 -6.92 4.16
N ILE A 80 -10.38 -8.19 3.84
CA ILE A 80 -9.16 -8.89 4.25
C ILE A 80 -7.99 -8.25 3.51
N LYS A 81 -7.07 -7.62 4.24
CA LYS A 81 -5.88 -6.96 3.69
C LYS A 81 -5.03 -7.98 2.94
N ARG A 82 -4.92 -7.80 1.63
CA ARG A 82 -4.00 -8.57 0.77
C ARG A 82 -2.75 -7.74 0.55
N HIS A 83 -1.71 -8.12 1.27
CA HIS A 83 -0.42 -7.45 1.22
C HIS A 83 0.39 -7.95 0.04
N HIS A 84 0.98 -7.01 -0.67
CA HIS A 84 1.85 -7.25 -1.80
C HIS A 84 3.15 -6.48 -1.59
N LEU A 85 4.27 -7.07 -2.02
CA LEU A 85 5.56 -6.43 -2.05
C LEU A 85 5.80 -5.88 -3.45
N ILE A 86 5.98 -4.57 -3.54
CA ILE A 86 6.48 -3.91 -4.75
C ILE A 86 7.99 -3.83 -4.66
N VAL A 87 8.64 -4.23 -5.74
CA VAL A 87 10.08 -4.08 -5.93
C VAL A 87 10.34 -3.19 -7.14
N CYS A 88 11.11 -2.14 -6.90
CA CYS A 88 11.63 -1.25 -7.94
C CYS A 88 13.16 -1.40 -7.99
N PRO A 89 13.71 -2.15 -8.95
CA PRO A 89 15.14 -2.18 -9.17
C PRO A 89 15.68 -0.79 -9.52
N ALA A 90 16.87 -0.46 -9.03
CA ALA A 90 17.62 0.69 -9.53
C ALA A 90 18.34 0.26 -10.81
N ASP A 91 17.71 0.47 -11.96
CA ASP A 91 18.31 0.19 -13.26
C ASP A 91 18.98 1.44 -13.84
N LEU A 92 20.17 1.34 -14.44
CA LEU A 92 20.78 2.48 -15.14
C LEU A 92 19.99 2.86 -16.42
N SER A 93 19.00 2.06 -16.83
CA SER A 93 18.06 2.42 -17.88
C SER A 93 17.03 3.46 -17.41
N SER A 94 16.64 4.37 -18.30
CA SER A 94 15.63 5.41 -18.07
C SER A 94 14.18 4.87 -18.05
N ARG A 95 13.99 3.64 -17.56
CA ARG A 95 12.68 2.98 -17.46
C ARG A 95 12.49 2.41 -16.06
N VAL A 96 11.52 2.98 -15.35
CA VAL A 96 11.04 2.41 -14.09
C VAL A 96 10.29 1.11 -14.36
N ILE A 97 10.78 0.01 -13.80
CA ILE A 97 10.09 -1.29 -13.81
C ILE A 97 9.68 -1.62 -12.38
N LEU A 98 8.39 -1.89 -12.19
CA LEU A 98 7.84 -2.32 -10.90
C LEU A 98 7.43 -3.78 -10.98
N TYR A 99 7.84 -4.55 -9.99
CA TYR A 99 7.46 -5.94 -9.83
C TYR A 99 6.54 -6.09 -8.63
N ASP A 100 5.43 -6.79 -8.81
CA ASP A 100 4.43 -7.10 -7.79
C ASP A 100 4.52 -8.57 -7.40
N SER A 101 4.58 -8.81 -6.10
CA SER A 101 4.56 -10.16 -5.53
C SER A 101 3.60 -10.24 -4.34
N PRO A 102 2.58 -11.13 -4.36
CA PRO A 102 1.74 -11.36 -3.20
C PRO A 102 2.59 -11.85 -2.02
N ILE A 103 2.50 -11.20 -0.86
CA ILE A 103 3.34 -11.55 0.31
C ILE A 103 3.08 -12.99 0.78
N SER A 104 1.86 -13.51 0.61
CA SER A 104 1.55 -14.90 0.93
C SER A 104 2.41 -15.92 0.16
N SER A 105 2.91 -15.57 -1.03
CA SER A 105 3.79 -16.45 -1.81
C SER A 105 5.18 -16.62 -1.18
N PHE A 106 5.62 -15.68 -0.35
CA PHE A 106 6.91 -15.73 0.35
C PHE A 106 6.93 -16.79 1.44
N PHE A 107 5.77 -17.19 1.94
CA PHE A 107 5.59 -18.25 2.93
C PHE A 107 5.23 -19.60 2.28
N SER A 108 5.11 -19.64 0.95
CA SER A 108 4.84 -20.88 0.21
C SER A 108 6.12 -21.63 -0.12
N LYS A 109 6.04 -22.97 -0.12
CA LYS A 109 7.13 -23.85 -0.58
C LYS A 109 7.35 -23.80 -2.10
N SER A 110 6.42 -23.21 -2.86
CA SER A 110 6.46 -23.15 -4.33
C SER A 110 7.31 -22.02 -4.91
N GLY A 111 7.99 -21.24 -4.06
CA GLY A 111 8.75 -20.04 -4.47
C GLY A 111 7.89 -18.79 -4.62
N VAL A 112 8.57 -17.64 -4.76
CA VAL A 112 7.94 -16.31 -4.85
C VAL A 112 7.40 -16.09 -6.27
N THR A 113 6.09 -15.83 -6.39
CA THR A 113 5.50 -15.43 -7.68
C THR A 113 5.70 -13.94 -7.87
N GLN A 114 6.30 -13.56 -8.99
CA GLN A 114 6.56 -12.15 -9.33
C GLN A 114 5.92 -11.80 -10.67
N THR A 115 5.20 -10.69 -10.70
CA THR A 115 4.56 -10.16 -11.90
C THR A 115 5.11 -8.78 -12.21
N GLN A 116 5.66 -8.58 -13.40
CA GLN A 116 6.02 -7.24 -13.86
C GLN A 116 4.75 -6.41 -14.11
N LEU A 117 4.67 -5.23 -13.51
CA LEU A 117 3.58 -4.29 -13.75
C LEU A 117 3.82 -3.58 -15.08
N SER A 118 2.92 -3.79 -16.02
CA SER A 118 3.00 -3.26 -17.39
C SER A 118 2.40 -1.85 -17.54
N TYR A 119 1.71 -1.38 -16.50
CA TYR A 119 1.08 -0.06 -16.42
C TYR A 119 1.36 0.55 -15.04
N PRO A 120 1.56 1.87 -14.96
CA PRO A 120 1.77 2.78 -16.09
C PRO A 120 3.16 2.54 -16.71
N LYS A 121 3.30 2.84 -18.00
CA LYS A 121 4.61 2.85 -18.66
C LYS A 121 5.29 4.15 -18.29
N PHE A 122 6.10 4.13 -17.23
CA PHE A 122 6.93 5.26 -16.86
C PHE A 122 8.06 5.43 -17.88
N GLN A 123 8.18 6.62 -18.46
CA GLN A 123 9.35 7.04 -19.25
C GLN A 123 10.11 8.10 -18.43
N PHE A 124 10.48 7.74 -17.21
CA PHE A 124 11.22 8.59 -16.28
C PHE A 124 12.40 7.78 -15.74
N GLU A 125 13.44 8.45 -15.21
CA GLU A 125 14.52 7.74 -14.52
C GLU A 125 13.97 7.17 -13.19
N ASN A 126 14.77 6.33 -12.52
CA ASN A 126 14.30 5.54 -11.39
C ASN A 126 13.69 6.40 -10.28
N PRO A 127 12.57 5.98 -9.69
CA PRO A 127 11.99 6.69 -8.57
C PRO A 127 12.97 6.67 -7.41
N THR A 128 13.21 7.85 -6.84
CA THR A 128 14.14 8.00 -5.71
C THR A 128 13.54 7.44 -4.42
N ASN A 129 12.21 7.48 -4.28
CA ASN A 129 11.49 7.00 -3.11
C ASN A 129 10.14 6.40 -3.50
N ILE A 130 9.71 5.39 -2.74
CA ILE A 130 8.38 4.79 -2.87
C ILE A 130 7.77 4.66 -1.47
N SER A 131 6.54 5.12 -1.31
CA SER A 131 5.74 4.94 -0.10
C SER A 131 4.33 4.45 -0.45
N SER A 132 3.59 3.95 0.53
CA SER A 132 2.20 3.51 0.33
C SER A 132 1.30 3.98 1.47
N CYS A 133 0.07 4.36 1.12
CA CYS A 133 -1.03 4.60 2.05
C CYS A 133 -2.33 4.11 1.39
N ASP A 134 -3.12 3.31 2.11
CA ASP A 134 -4.42 2.80 1.64
C ASP A 134 -4.42 2.18 0.22
N GLY A 135 -3.31 1.54 -0.15
CA GLY A 135 -3.13 0.91 -1.47
C GLY A 135 -2.78 1.86 -2.61
N ILE A 136 -2.70 3.16 -2.35
CA ILE A 136 -2.06 4.12 -3.24
C ILE A 136 -0.56 4.09 -2.98
N LEU A 137 0.22 3.94 -4.05
CA LEU A 137 1.66 4.13 -4.08
C LEU A 137 1.97 5.59 -4.39
N CYS A 138 2.91 6.18 -3.66
CA CYS A 138 3.48 7.49 -3.98
C CYS A 138 4.93 7.29 -4.45
N LEU A 139 5.15 7.61 -5.73
CA LEU A 139 6.43 7.48 -6.44
C LEU A 139 6.98 8.87 -6.72
N THR A 140 8.26 9.12 -6.45
CA THR A 140 8.93 10.35 -6.88
C THR A 140 9.55 10.17 -8.26
N ILE A 141 9.62 11.24 -9.04
CA ILE A 141 10.32 11.24 -10.34
C ILE A 141 11.32 12.40 -10.41
N ASP A 142 12.25 12.35 -11.35
CA ASP A 142 13.43 13.23 -11.37
C ASP A 142 13.13 14.70 -11.63
N ASP A 143 11.95 15.03 -12.14
CA ASP A 143 11.50 16.41 -12.32
C ASP A 143 11.02 17.05 -11.00
N GLY A 144 11.09 16.32 -9.88
CA GLY A 144 10.61 16.78 -8.57
C GLY A 144 9.10 16.68 -8.41
N SER A 145 8.40 15.97 -9.28
CA SER A 145 6.98 15.64 -9.11
C SER A 145 6.81 14.33 -8.32
N ALA A 146 5.62 14.18 -7.74
CA ALA A 146 5.15 12.91 -7.20
C ALA A 146 4.05 12.33 -8.10
N ILE A 147 4.02 11.01 -8.21
CA ILE A 147 2.99 10.24 -8.88
C ILE A 147 2.28 9.41 -7.82
N LEU A 148 0.97 9.61 -7.71
CA LEU A 148 0.09 8.77 -6.92
C LEU A 148 -0.54 7.73 -7.83
N TRP A 149 -0.36 6.46 -7.50
CA TRP A 149 -0.80 5.37 -8.34
C TRP A 149 -1.39 4.23 -7.52
N ASN A 150 -2.61 3.82 -7.84
CA ASN A 150 -3.20 2.58 -7.34
C ASN A 150 -3.10 1.48 -8.42
N PRO A 151 -2.24 0.45 -8.21
CA PRO A 151 -2.08 -0.66 -9.16
C PRO A 151 -3.34 -1.50 -9.34
N SER A 152 -4.11 -1.71 -8.26
CA SER A 152 -5.27 -2.61 -8.23
C SER A 152 -6.42 -2.12 -9.12
N ILE A 153 -6.60 -0.80 -9.22
CA ILE A 153 -7.62 -0.18 -10.10
C ILE A 153 -7.02 0.53 -11.33
N ARG A 154 -5.69 0.51 -11.47
CA ARG A 154 -4.92 1.14 -12.56
C ARG A 154 -5.23 2.63 -12.75
N LYS A 155 -5.41 3.36 -11.65
CA LYS A 155 -5.60 4.82 -11.67
C LYS A 155 -4.37 5.54 -11.17
N LEU A 156 -4.01 6.61 -11.85
CA LEU A 156 -2.81 7.40 -11.60
C LEU A 156 -3.14 8.89 -11.65
N THR A 157 -2.51 9.64 -10.76
CA THR A 157 -2.53 11.11 -10.70
C THR A 157 -1.09 11.60 -10.57
N LYS A 158 -0.67 12.54 -11.43
CA LYS A 158 0.63 13.21 -11.31
C LYS A 158 0.42 14.55 -10.62
N LEU A 159 1.19 14.83 -9.57
CA LEU A 159 1.20 16.10 -8.88
C LEU A 159 2.12 17.11 -9.59
N PRO A 160 1.90 18.42 -9.44
CA PRO A 160 2.83 19.43 -9.93
C PRO A 160 4.22 19.25 -9.28
N PRO A 161 5.30 19.62 -9.99
CA PRO A 161 6.64 19.54 -9.43
C PRO A 161 6.77 20.44 -8.20
N PHE A 162 7.46 19.96 -7.15
CA PHE A 162 7.70 20.75 -5.93
C PHE A 162 8.61 21.97 -6.21
N PHE A 163 9.54 21.84 -7.15
CA PHE A 163 10.43 22.92 -7.57
C PHE A 163 10.73 22.84 -9.06
N VAL A 164 10.98 24.00 -9.66
CA VAL A 164 11.52 24.07 -11.02
C VAL A 164 13.03 23.85 -10.95
N LYS A 165 13.55 22.91 -11.76
CA LYS A 165 15.00 22.69 -11.88
C LYS A 165 15.69 24.01 -12.25
N GLY A 166 16.57 24.48 -11.36
CA GLY A 166 17.35 25.72 -11.53
C GLY A 166 16.95 26.89 -10.65
N GLU A 167 15.74 26.91 -10.07
CA GLU A 167 15.30 28.01 -9.18
C GLU A 167 15.83 27.84 -7.74
N LYS A 168 15.86 26.60 -7.25
CA LYS A 168 16.38 26.25 -5.93
C LYS A 168 17.28 25.02 -6.05
N SER A 169 18.43 25.06 -5.38
CA SER A 169 19.35 23.94 -5.30
C SER A 169 19.17 23.26 -3.93
N PHE A 170 18.52 22.10 -3.94
CA PHE A 170 18.40 21.22 -2.78
C PHE A 170 19.42 20.08 -2.92
N TRP A 171 20.21 19.80 -1.89
CA TRP A 171 21.08 18.61 -1.88
C TRP A 171 20.25 17.34 -1.67
N TYR A 172 19.09 17.45 -1.02
CA TYR A 172 18.23 16.32 -0.67
C TYR A 172 16.75 16.74 -0.56
N SER A 173 15.87 15.85 -1.01
CA SER A 173 14.42 15.96 -0.82
C SER A 173 13.83 14.57 -0.59
N ALA A 174 13.15 14.40 0.55
CA ALA A 174 12.45 13.17 0.90
C ALA A 174 10.94 13.39 0.78
N TYR A 175 10.28 12.52 0.00
CA TYR A 175 8.83 12.55 -0.16
C TYR A 175 8.20 11.52 0.75
N SER A 176 7.12 11.91 1.41
CA SER A 176 6.37 11.07 2.33
C SER A 176 4.89 11.20 1.98
N PHE A 177 4.11 10.16 2.21
CA PHE A 177 2.70 10.12 1.81
C PHE A 177 1.84 9.63 2.96
N GLY A 178 0.70 10.27 3.19
CA GLY A 178 -0.20 9.92 4.27
C GLY A 178 -1.63 10.38 4.01
N TYR A 179 -2.52 9.98 4.90
CA TYR A 179 -3.94 10.28 4.86
C TYR A 179 -4.37 11.03 6.12
N ASP A 180 -4.97 12.19 5.93
CA ASP A 180 -5.60 12.96 7.01
C ASP A 180 -7.04 12.49 7.18
N ARG A 181 -7.29 11.70 8.22
CA ARG A 181 -8.64 11.18 8.51
C ARG A 181 -9.63 12.25 8.95
N PHE A 182 -9.16 13.41 9.40
CA PHE A 182 -10.02 14.49 9.88
C PHE A 182 -10.54 15.34 8.71
N THR A 183 -9.66 15.72 7.78
CA THR A 183 -10.07 16.43 6.57
C THR A 183 -10.53 15.49 5.45
N ASP A 184 -10.29 14.19 5.61
CA ASP A 184 -10.62 13.15 4.62
C ASP A 184 -9.82 13.27 3.31
N GLU A 185 -8.56 13.70 3.43
CA GLU A 185 -7.69 14.05 2.31
C GLU A 185 -6.36 13.30 2.34
N TYR A 186 -5.87 12.93 1.16
CA TYR A 186 -4.51 12.41 0.99
C TYR A 186 -3.53 13.56 0.83
N LYS A 187 -2.38 13.47 1.50
CA LYS A 187 -1.36 14.53 1.54
C LYS A 187 0.02 13.95 1.21
N VAL A 188 0.77 14.66 0.38
CA VAL A 188 2.18 14.38 0.08
C VAL A 188 3.02 15.44 0.77
N PHE A 189 4.04 15.01 1.50
CA PHE A 189 4.96 15.87 2.25
C PHE A 189 6.33 15.78 1.64
N VAL A 190 6.95 16.93 1.39
CA VAL A 190 8.34 17.02 0.97
C VAL A 190 9.12 17.67 2.08
N VAL A 191 10.11 16.94 2.57
CA VAL A 191 11.13 17.50 3.45
C VAL A 191 12.38 17.76 2.63
N SER A 192 12.76 19.02 2.51
CA SER A 192 13.91 19.45 1.71
C SER A 192 14.93 20.16 2.59
N LEU A 193 16.21 19.86 2.41
CA LEU A 193 17.29 20.58 3.09
C LEU A 193 17.99 21.49 2.06
N LEU A 194 18.09 22.78 2.40
CA LEU A 194 18.60 23.84 1.53
C LEU A 194 20.13 23.92 1.61
N ASN A 195 20.80 24.04 0.45
CA ASN A 195 22.26 23.92 0.32
C ASN A 195 23.11 24.88 1.16
N TYR A 196 22.58 26.04 1.53
CA TYR A 196 23.39 27.11 2.13
C TYR A 196 23.11 27.38 3.61
N GLU A 197 21.94 26.98 4.13
CA GLU A 197 21.47 27.40 5.46
C GLU A 197 21.37 26.26 6.48
N ARG A 198 21.59 25.00 6.06
CA ARG A 198 21.23 23.79 6.84
C ARG A 198 19.80 23.85 7.41
N LYS A 199 18.91 24.60 6.73
CA LYS A 199 17.51 24.75 7.10
C LYS A 199 16.70 23.67 6.39
N ILE A 200 15.90 22.97 7.17
CA ILE A 200 14.97 21.96 6.68
C ILE A 200 13.62 22.62 6.52
N GLU A 201 13.09 22.59 5.31
CA GLU A 201 11.75 23.06 5.00
C GLU A 201 10.84 21.88 4.72
N VAL A 202 9.61 21.97 5.26
CA VAL A 202 8.57 21.01 4.96
C VAL A 202 7.47 21.69 4.17
N SER A 203 7.10 21.07 3.06
CA SER A 203 5.96 21.49 2.24
C SER A 203 4.99 20.34 2.08
N VAL A 204 3.71 20.67 1.97
CA VAL A 204 2.62 19.72 1.79
C VAL A 204 1.85 20.05 0.52
N HIS A 205 1.45 19.01 -0.19
CA HIS A 205 0.48 19.06 -1.27
C HIS A 205 -0.71 18.20 -0.88
N THR A 206 -1.91 18.78 -0.95
CA THR A 206 -3.16 18.06 -0.68
C THR A 206 -3.75 17.59 -2.00
N LEU A 207 -4.12 16.31 -2.07
CA LEU A 207 -4.67 15.73 -3.29
C LEU A 207 -5.95 16.47 -3.72
N GLY A 208 -6.02 16.87 -5.00
CA GLY A 208 -7.11 17.68 -5.53
C GLY A 208 -6.82 19.18 -5.59
N THR A 209 -5.73 19.64 -4.97
CA THR A 209 -5.18 21.00 -5.16
C THR A 209 -4.08 21.00 -6.23
N ASP A 210 -3.63 22.19 -6.64
CA ASP A 210 -2.61 22.39 -7.69
C ASP A 210 -1.34 23.11 -7.19
N TYR A 211 -1.17 23.25 -5.87
CA TYR A 211 -0.06 23.97 -5.28
C TYR A 211 0.56 23.24 -4.09
N TRP A 212 1.85 23.51 -3.88
CA TRP A 212 2.58 23.15 -2.67
C TRP A 212 2.50 24.31 -1.68
N ARG A 213 2.20 24.04 -0.41
CA ARG A 213 2.33 25.04 0.65
C ARG A 213 3.37 24.63 1.67
N ARG A 214 4.13 25.61 2.14
CA ARG A 214 5.07 25.44 3.26
C ARG A 214 4.29 25.35 4.58
N ILE A 215 4.72 24.45 5.46
CA ILE A 215 4.20 24.33 6.83
C ILE A 215 5.23 24.81 7.85
N GLN A 216 4.99 24.55 9.14
CA GLN A 216 5.89 24.93 10.21
C GLN A 216 7.32 24.43 9.96
N ASP A 217 8.31 25.15 10.47
CA ASP A 217 9.71 24.77 10.35
C ASP A 217 9.96 23.42 11.04
N PHE A 218 10.77 22.59 10.40
CA PHE A 218 11.12 21.29 10.96
C PHE A 218 11.91 21.52 12.28
N PRO A 219 11.57 20.81 13.36
CA PRO A 219 12.09 21.11 14.70
C PRO A 219 13.59 20.79 14.87
N PHE A 220 14.22 20.18 13.86
CA PHE A 220 15.64 19.83 13.86
C PHE A 220 16.41 20.45 12.70
N LYS A 221 17.71 20.67 12.92
CA LYS A 221 18.69 21.05 11.88
C LYS A 221 19.51 19.85 11.38
N ASN A 222 19.02 18.65 11.64
CA ASN A 222 19.76 17.39 11.51
C ASN A 222 19.46 16.65 10.20
N ALA A 223 20.27 15.65 9.89
CA ALA A 223 20.04 14.85 8.68
C ALA A 223 18.80 13.96 8.84
N ILE A 224 17.96 13.95 7.81
CA ILE A 224 16.88 12.98 7.64
C ILE A 224 17.44 11.84 6.78
N ARG A 225 17.27 10.60 7.24
CA ARG A 225 17.85 9.45 6.51
C ARG A 225 17.01 9.05 5.30
N TYR A 226 15.70 8.94 5.48
CA TYR A 226 14.78 8.31 4.53
C TYR A 226 13.43 9.04 4.50
N SER A 227 12.60 8.67 3.53
CA SER A 227 11.17 9.05 3.49
C SER A 227 10.45 8.74 4.80
N GLY A 228 9.49 9.60 5.13
CA GLY A 228 8.68 9.46 6.33
C GLY A 228 7.65 8.34 6.19
N ILE A 229 7.32 7.73 7.32
CA ILE A 229 6.37 6.61 7.42
C ILE A 229 5.07 7.11 8.01
N PHE A 230 3.97 6.81 7.31
CA PHE A 230 2.63 7.12 7.78
C PHE A 230 2.13 6.03 8.73
N VAL A 231 1.77 6.44 9.96
CA VAL A 231 1.11 5.58 10.96
C VAL A 231 0.36 6.46 11.95
N SER A 232 -0.80 6.01 12.42
CA SER A 232 -1.60 6.73 13.44
C SER A 232 -1.84 8.22 13.14
N ASP A 233 -2.19 8.57 11.90
CA ASP A 233 -2.43 9.96 11.44
C ASP A 233 -1.23 10.88 11.49
N THR A 234 -0.05 10.29 11.55
CA THR A 234 1.20 11.04 11.58
C THR A 234 2.13 10.56 10.49
N VAL A 235 3.00 11.46 10.04
CA VAL A 235 4.16 11.08 9.23
C VAL A 235 5.41 11.19 10.08
N ASN A 236 6.19 10.12 10.14
CA ASN A 236 7.30 9.95 11.06
C ASN A 236 8.61 9.83 10.30
N TRP A 237 9.60 10.67 10.63
CA TRP A 237 10.93 10.62 10.05
C TRP A 237 11.95 10.21 11.08
N LEU A 238 12.84 9.29 10.69
CA LEU A 238 14.03 9.01 11.48
C LEU A 238 15.09 10.07 11.18
N THR A 239 15.51 10.76 12.22
CA THR A 239 16.54 11.81 12.17
C THR A 239 17.79 11.36 12.90
N THR A 240 18.95 11.80 12.44
CA THR A 240 20.22 11.51 13.10
C THR A 240 20.90 12.82 13.46
N ASP A 241 21.16 13.01 14.75
CA ASP A 241 22.02 14.09 15.21
C ASP A 241 23.46 13.83 14.74
N LEU A 242 23.99 14.70 13.88
CA LEU A 242 25.36 14.58 13.39
C LEU A 242 26.39 15.04 14.44
N SER A 243 25.95 15.74 15.48
CA SER A 243 26.80 16.25 16.56
C SER A 243 26.92 15.27 17.74
N LYS A 244 25.99 14.32 17.86
CA LYS A 244 25.99 13.28 18.90
C LYS A 244 26.10 11.91 18.27
N SER A 245 27.06 11.09 18.71
CA SER A 245 27.10 9.68 18.30
C SER A 245 25.83 8.96 18.78
N ASN A 246 25.12 8.31 17.86
CA ASN A 246 24.06 7.32 18.14
C ASN A 246 22.76 7.84 18.78
N CYS A 247 22.37 9.09 18.54
CA CYS A 247 21.05 9.60 18.94
C CYS A 247 20.14 9.66 17.71
N ASP A 248 19.53 8.52 17.36
CA ASP A 248 18.46 8.49 16.36
C ASP A 248 17.15 8.86 17.06
N GLU A 249 16.56 9.99 16.66
CA GLU A 249 15.28 10.51 17.16
C GLU A 249 14.22 10.47 16.07
N ILE A 250 12.97 10.34 16.46
CA ILE A 250 11.83 10.30 15.56
C ILE A 250 11.12 11.64 15.62
N VAL A 251 11.03 12.30 14.47
CA VAL A 251 10.17 13.48 14.31
C VAL A 251 8.86 13.02 13.73
N SER A 252 7.79 13.24 14.48
CA SER A 252 6.42 12.97 14.04
C SER A 252 5.73 14.28 13.68
N LEU A 253 5.05 14.33 12.55
CA LEU A 253 4.13 15.38 12.17
C LEU A 253 2.71 14.87 12.32
N ASP A 254 1.93 15.51 13.19
CA ASP A 254 0.48 15.33 13.28
C ASP A 254 -0.19 15.98 12.06
N LEU A 255 -0.98 15.22 11.30
CA LEU A 255 -1.60 15.72 10.07
C LEU A 255 -2.80 16.64 10.32
N VAL A 256 -3.45 16.52 11.48
CA VAL A 256 -4.64 17.27 11.87
C VAL A 256 -4.24 18.65 12.38
N ASN A 257 -3.25 18.69 13.28
CA ASN A 257 -2.78 19.90 13.94
C ASN A 257 -1.60 20.56 13.21
N GLU A 258 -0.97 19.85 12.27
CA GLU A 258 0.23 20.29 11.55
C GLU A 258 1.35 20.73 12.49
N SER A 259 1.48 19.99 13.59
CA SER A 259 2.43 20.23 14.66
C SER A 259 3.39 19.06 14.78
N TYR A 260 4.61 19.35 15.18
CA TYR A 260 5.63 18.33 15.38
C TYR A 260 5.67 17.84 16.82
N GLN A 261 5.90 16.54 16.98
CA GLN A 261 6.29 15.91 18.22
C GLN A 261 7.62 15.17 18.01
N ILE A 262 8.46 15.20 19.03
CA ILE A 262 9.73 14.47 19.06
C ILE A 262 9.52 13.23 19.92
N LEU A 263 9.83 12.07 19.36
CA LEU A 263 9.75 10.79 20.06
C LEU A 263 11.15 10.20 20.16
N SER A 264 11.54 9.84 21.38
CA SER A 264 12.79 9.13 21.62
C SER A 264 12.68 7.68 21.14
N SER A 265 13.80 7.15 20.65
CA SER A 265 13.96 5.72 20.40
C SER A 265 13.95 4.93 21.72
N PRO A 266 13.66 3.62 21.68
CA PRO A 266 13.76 2.77 22.86
C PRO A 266 15.18 2.77 23.41
N ASP A 267 15.33 2.54 24.72
CA ASP A 267 16.64 2.34 25.32
C ASP A 267 17.23 1.00 24.86
N LEU A 268 18.14 1.09 23.87
CA LEU A 268 18.79 -0.06 23.27
C LEU A 268 19.86 -0.68 24.19
N ASN A 269 20.26 0.02 25.28
CA ASN A 269 21.34 -0.39 26.18
C ASN A 269 22.66 -0.75 25.47
N ARG A 270 22.84 -0.26 24.23
CA ARG A 270 23.95 -0.64 23.34
C ARG A 270 24.37 0.54 22.48
N GLU A 271 25.67 0.80 22.49
CA GLU A 271 26.26 1.84 21.65
C GLU A 271 26.36 1.38 20.18
N SER A 272 26.29 2.33 19.25
CA SER A 272 26.55 2.15 17.81
C SER A 272 25.48 1.41 17.00
N TRP A 273 24.33 1.14 17.60
CA TRP A 273 23.18 0.59 16.88
C TRP A 273 22.56 1.65 15.97
N ARG A 274 22.28 1.27 14.73
CA ARG A 274 21.56 2.08 13.75
C ARG A 274 20.11 1.64 13.72
N LEU A 275 19.22 2.61 13.62
CA LEU A 275 17.79 2.37 13.47
C LEU A 275 17.35 2.42 12.01
N SER A 276 16.44 1.53 11.68
CA SER A 276 15.57 1.59 10.50
C SER A 276 14.12 1.55 10.98
N MET A 277 13.24 2.25 10.28
CA MET A 277 11.85 2.45 10.70
C MET A 277 10.89 1.77 9.72
N GLY A 278 9.79 1.22 10.23
CA GLY A 278 8.76 0.54 9.45
C GLY A 278 7.39 0.59 10.13
N VAL A 279 6.44 -0.18 9.59
CA VAL A 279 5.13 -0.40 10.20
C VAL A 279 4.92 -1.91 10.37
N LEU A 280 4.55 -2.33 11.57
CA LEU A 280 4.16 -3.72 11.86
C LEU A 280 2.87 -3.73 12.65
N ARG A 281 1.89 -4.52 12.17
CA ARG A 281 0.56 -4.63 12.81
C ARG A 281 -0.07 -3.26 13.07
N ASP A 282 -0.02 -2.39 12.06
CA ASP A 282 -0.50 -1.01 12.10
C ASP A 282 0.16 -0.12 13.20
N CYS A 283 1.29 -0.56 13.76
CA CYS A 283 2.07 0.17 14.77
C CYS A 283 3.44 0.60 14.21
N LEU A 284 4.00 1.69 14.73
CA LEU A 284 5.35 2.12 14.40
C LEU A 284 6.36 1.08 14.90
N CYS A 285 7.28 0.66 14.04
CA CYS A 285 8.34 -0.26 14.41
C CYS A 285 9.74 0.29 14.12
N LEU A 286 10.70 -0.20 14.88
CA LEU A 286 12.13 0.04 14.67
C LEU A 286 12.87 -1.29 14.59
N SER A 287 13.76 -1.39 13.61
CA SER A 287 14.78 -2.43 13.53
C SER A 287 16.10 -1.81 13.94
N ALA A 288 16.71 -2.34 14.99
CA ALA A 288 17.95 -1.84 15.56
C ALA A 288 19.08 -2.86 15.33
N SER A 289 20.10 -2.46 14.57
CA SER A 289 21.18 -3.36 14.17
C SER A 289 22.55 -2.70 14.25
N SER A 290 23.60 -3.52 14.33
CA SER A 290 24.98 -3.07 14.36
C SER A 290 25.84 -3.96 13.48
N THR A 291 26.94 -3.40 12.97
CA THR A 291 27.97 -4.16 12.24
C THR A 291 28.73 -5.13 13.12
N CYS A 292 28.68 -4.95 14.45
CA CYS A 292 29.43 -5.77 15.41
C CYS A 292 28.60 -6.94 15.97
N ASP A 293 27.27 -6.92 15.76
CA ASP A 293 26.36 -7.92 16.32
C ASP A 293 25.85 -8.87 15.24
N MET A 294 25.74 -10.16 15.58
CA MET A 294 25.21 -11.21 14.70
C MET A 294 23.68 -11.33 14.76
N PHE A 295 22.99 -10.25 15.10
CA PHE A 295 21.54 -10.17 15.16
C PHE A 295 21.07 -8.71 15.07
N PHE A 296 19.76 -8.52 14.95
CA PHE A 296 19.10 -7.24 15.14
C PHE A 296 17.85 -7.40 16.01
N ASP A 297 17.47 -6.31 16.67
CA ASP A 297 16.25 -6.27 17.47
C ASP A 297 15.12 -5.59 16.73
N VAL A 298 13.91 -6.07 16.97
CA VAL A 298 12.67 -5.48 16.44
C VAL A 298 11.85 -4.96 17.60
N TRP A 299 11.59 -3.65 17.58
CA TRP A 299 10.81 -2.94 18.58
C TRP A 299 9.53 -2.40 17.97
N VAL A 300 8.44 -2.41 18.73
CA VAL A 300 7.16 -1.84 18.33
C VAL A 300 6.62 -0.93 19.42
N MET A 301 6.12 0.24 19.03
CA MET A 301 5.43 1.18 19.90
C MET A 301 3.96 0.77 19.96
N LYS A 302 3.55 0.11 21.05
CA LYS A 302 2.17 -0.43 21.19
C LYS A 302 1.12 0.66 21.30
N GLU A 303 1.48 1.75 21.96
CA GLU A 303 0.63 2.93 22.11
C GLU A 303 1.35 4.09 21.45
N TYR A 304 0.84 4.50 20.28
CA TYR A 304 1.50 5.54 19.49
C TYR A 304 1.68 6.84 20.31
N GLY A 305 2.89 7.40 20.27
CA GLY A 305 3.26 8.61 21.01
C GLY A 305 3.67 8.36 22.47
N ASN A 306 3.42 7.18 23.03
CA ASN A 306 3.85 6.80 24.36
C ASN A 306 5.22 6.10 24.29
N ILE A 307 6.28 6.80 24.72
CA ILE A 307 7.67 6.30 24.67
C ILE A 307 7.84 5.06 25.56
N ASP A 308 7.12 4.97 26.68
CA ASP A 308 7.18 3.83 27.59
C ASP A 308 6.51 2.57 27.01
N SER A 309 5.78 2.71 25.89
CA SER A 309 5.09 1.60 25.23
C SER A 309 5.99 0.81 24.26
N TRP A 310 7.22 1.26 24.04
CA TRP A 310 8.19 0.52 23.23
C TRP A 310 8.41 -0.88 23.82
N THR A 311 8.07 -1.90 23.03
CA THR A 311 8.26 -3.30 23.42
C THR A 311 9.15 -3.99 22.39
N LYS A 312 10.22 -4.64 22.85
CA LYS A 312 11.00 -5.56 22.02
C LYS A 312 10.16 -6.79 21.70
N LEU A 313 9.91 -7.04 20.42
CA LEU A 313 9.17 -8.22 19.96
C LEU A 313 10.10 -9.39 19.62
N TYR A 314 11.19 -9.11 18.90
CA TYR A 314 12.08 -10.16 18.40
C TYR A 314 13.55 -9.77 18.49
N SER A 315 14.39 -10.79 18.53
CA SER A 315 15.84 -10.73 18.36
C SER A 315 16.18 -11.68 17.21
N VAL A 316 16.38 -11.13 16.01
CA VAL A 316 16.52 -11.90 14.78
C VAL A 316 18.00 -12.14 14.49
N SER A 317 18.41 -13.40 14.53
CA SER A 317 19.81 -13.77 14.28
C SER A 317 20.15 -13.82 12.80
N TYR A 318 21.38 -13.43 12.48
CA TYR A 318 21.99 -13.55 11.15
C TYR A 318 22.66 -14.92 10.91
N VAL A 319 22.52 -15.88 11.83
CA VAL A 319 23.15 -17.21 11.72
C VAL A 319 22.81 -17.84 10.36
N GLY A 320 23.86 -18.08 9.56
CA GLY A 320 23.74 -18.60 8.19
C GLY A 320 23.97 -17.57 7.07
N THR A 321 24.15 -16.29 7.38
CA THR A 321 24.45 -15.22 6.41
C THR A 321 25.88 -14.71 6.53
N GLN A 322 26.50 -14.33 5.41
CA GLN A 322 27.87 -13.80 5.40
C GLN A 322 27.85 -12.30 5.76
N ILE A 323 28.33 -12.00 6.98
CA ILE A 323 28.67 -10.69 7.57
C ILE A 323 27.52 -9.66 7.59
N PRO A 324 27.06 -9.23 8.79
CA PRO A 324 26.06 -8.19 8.92
C PRO A 324 26.59 -6.79 8.62
N GLN A 325 25.83 -6.03 7.83
CA GLN A 325 25.92 -4.57 7.85
C GLN A 325 24.79 -3.96 8.69
N ALA A 326 24.93 -2.66 8.98
CA ALA A 326 24.08 -1.89 9.88
C ALA A 326 22.63 -1.63 9.39
N TYR A 327 22.12 -2.36 8.39
CA TYR A 327 20.78 -2.15 7.87
C TYR A 327 19.98 -3.45 7.83
N ALA A 328 18.91 -3.47 8.62
CA ALA A 328 17.85 -4.45 8.58
C ALA A 328 16.53 -3.70 8.76
N LEU A 329 15.50 -4.08 8.02
CA LEU A 329 14.15 -3.56 8.13
C LEU A 329 13.14 -4.69 8.01
N VAL A 330 12.29 -4.87 9.01
CA VAL A 330 11.16 -5.79 8.88
C VAL A 330 10.07 -5.11 8.05
N LEU A 331 9.75 -5.68 6.90
CA LEU A 331 8.74 -5.15 5.96
C LEU A 331 7.34 -5.62 6.31
N TYR A 332 7.21 -6.86 6.80
CA TYR A 332 5.94 -7.50 7.07
C TYR A 332 6.09 -8.62 8.10
N ILE A 333 5.04 -8.84 8.89
CA ILE A 333 4.91 -9.99 9.78
C ILE A 333 3.56 -10.69 9.56
N SER A 334 3.57 -12.01 9.43
CA SER A 334 2.37 -12.83 9.29
C SER A 334 1.68 -13.08 10.65
N GLU A 335 0.47 -13.65 10.60
CA GLU A 335 -0.23 -14.13 11.80
C GLU A 335 0.51 -15.30 12.48
N ASP A 336 1.32 -16.06 11.72
CA ASP A 336 2.15 -17.16 12.19
C ASP A 336 3.53 -16.71 12.70
N ASP A 337 3.73 -15.41 12.92
CA ASP A 337 4.99 -14.79 13.35
C ASP A 337 6.16 -15.06 12.40
N GLN A 338 5.89 -15.22 11.12
CA GLN A 338 6.92 -15.26 10.06
C GLN A 338 7.12 -13.85 9.49
N MET A 339 8.37 -13.46 9.28
CA MET A 339 8.72 -12.10 8.86
C MET A 339 9.33 -12.08 7.47
N VAL A 340 9.00 -11.04 6.70
CA VAL A 340 9.75 -10.65 5.51
C VAL A 340 10.66 -9.50 5.90
N VAL A 341 11.96 -9.70 5.74
CA VAL A 341 13.00 -8.78 6.17
C VAL A 341 13.79 -8.31 4.96
N ASP A 342 13.98 -7.00 4.86
CA ASP A 342 14.93 -6.37 3.97
C ASP A 342 16.25 -6.14 4.69
N PHE A 343 17.33 -6.57 4.09
CA PHE A 343 18.62 -6.63 4.75
C PHE A 343 19.75 -6.34 3.77
N ILE A 344 20.78 -5.64 4.23
CA ILE A 344 22.03 -5.46 3.47
C ILE A 344 23.12 -6.30 4.13
N GLY A 345 23.67 -7.25 3.37
CA GLY A 345 24.77 -8.12 3.81
C GLY A 345 25.84 -8.28 2.74
N GLN A 346 26.93 -8.97 3.07
CA GLN A 346 27.94 -9.33 2.06
C GLN A 346 27.56 -10.62 1.35
N ARG A 347 27.63 -10.60 0.02
CA ARG A 347 27.49 -11.80 -0.82
C ARG A 347 28.54 -11.73 -1.92
N GLN A 348 29.39 -12.76 -1.99
CA GLN A 348 30.47 -12.86 -2.98
C GLN A 348 31.43 -11.65 -2.94
N GLY A 349 31.75 -11.14 -1.75
CA GLY A 349 32.67 -10.00 -1.57
C GLY A 349 32.10 -8.62 -1.93
N SER A 350 30.81 -8.53 -2.26
CA SER A 350 30.10 -7.27 -2.53
C SER A 350 28.92 -7.08 -1.58
N ASN A 351 28.61 -5.82 -1.24
CA ASN A 351 27.41 -5.52 -0.47
C ASN A 351 26.19 -5.71 -1.37
N LYS A 352 25.23 -6.51 -0.92
CA LYS A 352 23.98 -6.73 -1.64
C LYS A 352 22.81 -6.56 -0.69
N ARG A 353 21.79 -5.83 -1.16
CA ARG A 353 20.47 -5.81 -0.55
C ARG A 353 19.77 -7.13 -0.88
N MET A 354 19.11 -7.74 0.09
CA MET A 354 18.49 -9.05 0.01
C MET A 354 17.16 -9.03 0.76
N VAL A 355 16.20 -9.80 0.26
CA VAL A 355 14.94 -10.05 0.96
C VAL A 355 15.01 -11.45 1.55
N THR A 356 14.71 -11.58 2.84
CA THR A 356 14.81 -12.84 3.58
C THR A 356 13.51 -13.12 4.31
N MET A 357 13.23 -14.41 4.51
CA MET A 357 12.12 -14.88 5.33
C MET A 357 12.71 -15.37 6.65
N TYR A 358 12.24 -14.80 7.75
CA TYR A 358 12.58 -15.26 9.09
C TYR A 358 11.40 -16.01 9.70
N ASP A 359 11.65 -17.25 10.11
CA ASP A 359 10.70 -18.07 10.84
C ASP A 359 11.03 -17.97 12.34
N SER A 360 10.20 -17.27 13.10
CA SER A 360 10.41 -17.07 14.53
C SER A 360 10.28 -18.36 15.35
N LYS A 361 9.50 -19.35 14.88
CA LYS A 361 9.32 -20.64 15.58
C LYS A 361 10.60 -21.46 15.53
N ASN A 362 11.30 -21.40 14.39
CA ASN A 362 12.54 -22.15 14.14
C ASN A 362 13.81 -21.32 14.37
N GLY A 363 13.69 -20.00 14.48
CA GLY A 363 14.83 -19.08 14.57
C GLY A 363 15.68 -19.03 13.29
N THR A 364 15.13 -19.45 12.15
CA THR A 364 15.87 -19.58 10.88
C THR A 364 15.60 -18.43 9.95
N LEU A 365 16.65 -17.89 9.34
CA LEU A 365 16.59 -16.85 8.32
C LEU A 365 16.98 -17.43 6.96
N ASN A 366 16.03 -17.44 6.04
CA ASN A 366 16.19 -18.01 4.70
C ASN A 366 16.22 -16.89 3.66
N ILE A 367 17.28 -16.85 2.85
CA ILE A 367 17.37 -15.90 1.74
C ILE A 367 16.37 -16.32 0.67
N LEU A 368 15.51 -15.39 0.26
CA LEU A 368 14.53 -15.65 -0.77
C LEU A 368 15.15 -15.38 -2.14
N ASP A 369 15.07 -16.37 -3.02
CA ASP A 369 15.46 -16.18 -4.41
C ASP A 369 14.29 -15.52 -5.15
N ILE A 370 14.34 -14.18 -5.27
CA ILE A 370 13.37 -13.45 -6.06
C ILE A 370 13.94 -13.27 -7.47
N GLN A 371 13.25 -13.85 -8.44
CA GLN A 371 13.57 -13.71 -9.86
C GLN A 371 13.70 -12.21 -10.21
N ASN A 372 14.61 -11.88 -11.13
CA ASN A 372 14.85 -10.52 -11.62
C ASN A 372 15.39 -9.48 -10.61
N ILE A 373 15.64 -9.82 -9.34
CA ILE A 373 16.17 -8.84 -8.37
C ILE A 373 17.64 -9.12 -8.02
N ASN A 374 18.04 -10.38 -7.95
CA ASN A 374 19.38 -10.77 -7.47
C ASN A 374 20.57 -10.19 -8.26
N HIS A 375 20.34 -9.72 -9.48
CA HIS A 375 21.36 -9.09 -10.31
C HIS A 375 21.56 -7.61 -9.98
N PHE A 376 20.59 -6.95 -9.34
CA PHE A 376 20.66 -5.54 -8.99
C PHE A 376 21.34 -5.34 -7.64
N SER A 377 22.29 -4.41 -7.58
CA SER A 377 22.96 -4.04 -6.33
C SER A 377 22.05 -3.23 -5.40
N PHE A 378 21.09 -2.50 -5.97
CA PHE A 378 20.16 -1.64 -5.25
C PHE A 378 18.76 -1.75 -5.83
N PHE A 379 17.76 -1.72 -4.95
CA PHE A 379 16.34 -1.69 -5.29
C PHE A 379 15.58 -1.08 -4.13
N THR A 380 14.42 -0.51 -4.40
CA THR A 380 13.48 0.00 -3.39
C THR A 380 12.34 -0.98 -3.19
N LEU A 381 11.93 -1.16 -1.93
CA LEU A 381 10.87 -2.05 -1.51
C LEU A 381 9.76 -1.25 -0.84
N VAL A 382 8.52 -1.61 -1.12
CA VAL A 382 7.38 -1.11 -0.36
C VAL A 382 6.32 -2.21 -0.24
N VAL A 383 5.74 -2.34 0.95
CA VAL A 383 4.55 -3.16 1.15
C VAL A 383 3.34 -2.29 0.92
N TYR A 384 2.41 -2.74 0.07
CA TYR A 384 1.12 -2.10 -0.11
C TYR A 384 -0.01 -3.12 0.02
N ASN A 385 -1.21 -2.61 0.20
CA ASN A 385 -2.44 -3.39 0.27
C ASN A 385 -3.28 -3.15 -0.98
N GLU A 386 -3.89 -4.20 -1.54
CA GLU A 386 -4.89 -3.99 -2.59
C GLU A 386 -6.03 -3.10 -2.07
N SER A 387 -6.44 -2.09 -2.84
CA SER A 387 -7.57 -1.23 -2.46
C SER A 387 -8.33 -0.70 -3.66
N LEU A 388 -9.55 -0.19 -3.40
CA LEU A 388 -10.38 0.52 -4.38
C LEU A 388 -10.20 2.04 -4.35
N ILE A 389 -9.30 2.56 -3.51
CA ILE A 389 -9.13 4.00 -3.33
C ILE A 389 -8.53 4.61 -4.60
N SER A 390 -9.20 5.64 -5.14
CA SER A 390 -8.66 6.40 -6.26
C SER A 390 -7.71 7.48 -5.77
N PRO A 391 -6.50 7.60 -6.34
CA PRO A 391 -5.74 8.84 -6.27
C PRO A 391 -6.38 9.91 -7.17
#